data_AF-A0A7S0MKQ7-F1
#
_entry.id   AF-A0A7S0MKQ7-F1
#
_cell.length_a   1.000
_cell.length_b   1.000
_cell.length_c   1.000
_cell.angle_alpha   90.00
_cell.angle_beta   90.00
_cell.angle_gamma   90.00
#
_symmetry.space_group_name_H-M   'P 1'
#
loop_
_entity.id
_entity.type
_entity.pdbx_description
1 polymer ?
#
loop_
_entity_poly.entity_id
_entity_poly.type
_entity_poly.pdbx_seq_one_letter_code
_entity_poly.pdbx_strand_id
1 'polypeptide(L)'
;SPTASEDEAGRVLRIKGAPPGSLMALLAKHACGPEIGASLRHVALLWTEFVSEVRWFWEQGIPLPRLPAVDGEAGRDVDLSCCLIHQKLQLLNICIRRRRLAETDPSIDRATHEFD
;
A
#
# COMPACT_ATOMS: atom_id res chain seq x y z
N SER A 1 43.02 0.22 6.65
CA SER A 1 42.05 0.83 5.74
C SER A 1 41.35 -0.28 4.98
N PRO A 2 40.04 -0.51 5.16
CA PRO A 2 39.33 -1.43 4.31
C PRO A 2 39.24 -0.81 2.91
N THR A 3 39.56 -1.62 1.90
CA THR A 3 39.64 -1.23 0.51
C THR A 3 38.24 -1.07 -0.08
N ALA A 4 38.03 -0.01 -0.86
CA ALA A 4 36.77 0.35 -1.51
C ALA A 4 36.10 -0.75 -2.37
N SER A 5 36.76 -1.90 -2.57
CA SER A 5 36.23 -3.07 -3.28
C SER A 5 35.31 -3.96 -2.43
N GLU A 6 35.38 -3.90 -1.09
CA GLU A 6 34.53 -4.73 -0.22
C GLU A 6 33.15 -4.09 0.04
N ASP A 7 33.06 -2.75 -0.04
CA ASP A 7 31.79 -2.01 0.08
C ASP A 7 30.88 -2.19 -1.16
N GLU A 8 31.45 -2.51 -2.32
CA GLU A 8 30.70 -2.69 -3.57
C GLU A 8 30.00 -4.06 -3.64
N ALA A 9 30.64 -5.10 -3.09
CA ALA A 9 30.05 -6.43 -2.90
C ALA A 9 29.04 -6.48 -1.74
N GLY A 10 29.12 -5.52 -0.80
CA GLY A 10 28.22 -5.34 0.34
C GLY A 10 26.87 -4.71 0.01
N ARG A 11 26.68 -4.19 -1.21
CA ARG A 11 25.35 -3.91 -1.78
C ARG A 11 24.69 -5.21 -2.26
N VAL A 12 24.64 -6.22 -1.40
CA VAL A 12 23.52 -7.16 -1.44
C VAL A 12 22.28 -6.27 -1.43
N LEU A 13 21.57 -6.17 -2.56
CA LEU A 13 20.36 -5.36 -2.67
C LEU A 13 19.50 -5.73 -1.48
N ARG A 14 19.41 -4.83 -0.48
CA ARG A 14 18.62 -5.08 0.71
C ARG A 14 17.17 -5.05 0.23
N ILE A 15 16.66 -6.23 -0.15
CA ILE A 15 15.34 -6.36 -0.75
C ILE A 15 14.34 -5.93 0.32
N LYS A 16 13.72 -4.78 0.11
CA LYS A 16 12.69 -4.27 1.01
C LYS A 16 11.45 -5.13 0.87
N GLY A 17 11.03 -5.75 1.97
CA GLY A 17 9.80 -6.55 2.05
C GLY A 17 8.65 -5.76 2.68
N ALA A 18 7.48 -6.39 2.78
CA ALA A 18 6.39 -5.88 3.61
C ALA A 18 6.49 -6.50 5.02
N PRO A 19 6.00 -5.81 6.08
CA PRO A 19 6.04 -6.35 7.43
C PRO A 19 5.21 -7.64 7.53
N PRO A 20 5.62 -8.62 8.37
CA PRO A 20 4.84 -9.84 8.59
C PRO A 20 3.39 -9.54 9.01
N GLY A 21 2.43 -10.26 8.43
CA GLY A 21 1.01 -10.08 8.74
C GLY A 21 0.34 -8.86 8.10
N SER A 22 1.10 -8.00 7.41
CA SER A 22 0.53 -6.91 6.60
C SER A 22 -0.25 -7.43 5.40
N LEU A 23 -1.14 -6.58 4.84
CA LEU A 23 -1.91 -6.91 3.64
C LEU A 23 -1.03 -7.44 2.49
N MET A 24 0.06 -6.73 2.19
CA MET A 24 0.99 -7.12 1.11
C MET A 24 1.76 -8.41 1.45
N ALA A 25 2.13 -8.64 2.70
CA ALA A 25 2.80 -9.89 3.10
C ALA A 25 1.87 -11.10 2.95
N LEU A 26 0.57 -10.95 3.24
CA LEU A 26 -0.42 -12.01 3.02
C LEU A 26 -0.65 -12.26 1.54
N LEU A 27 -0.81 -11.21 0.73
CA LEU A 27 -0.92 -11.34 -0.72
C LEU A 27 0.27 -12.11 -1.31
N ALA A 28 1.50 -11.74 -0.91
CA ALA A 28 2.71 -12.43 -1.34
C ALA A 28 2.74 -13.90 -0.89
N LYS A 29 2.34 -14.19 0.35
CA LYS A 29 2.23 -15.58 0.85
C LYS A 29 1.29 -16.42 -0.03
N HIS A 30 0.13 -15.88 -0.38
CA HIS A 30 -0.82 -16.58 -1.25
C HIS A 30 -0.30 -16.72 -2.68
N ALA A 31 0.27 -15.65 -3.25
CA ALA A 31 0.84 -15.68 -4.59
C ALA A 31 2.01 -16.67 -4.75
N CYS A 32 2.79 -16.89 -3.69
CA CYS A 32 3.89 -17.86 -3.67
C CYS A 32 3.47 -19.26 -3.18
N GLY A 33 2.21 -19.45 -2.75
CA GLY A 33 1.70 -20.74 -2.29
C GLY A 33 1.52 -21.74 -3.46
N PRO A 34 1.49 -23.05 -3.19
CA PRO A 34 1.42 -24.07 -4.23
C PRO A 34 0.14 -24.00 -5.08
N GLU A 35 -0.97 -23.54 -4.51
CA GLU A 35 -2.27 -23.44 -5.19
C GLU A 35 -2.30 -22.34 -6.27
N ILE A 36 -1.73 -21.17 -5.96
CA ILE A 36 -1.77 -19.99 -6.82
C ILE A 36 -0.45 -19.84 -7.60
N GLY A 37 0.68 -19.98 -6.92
CA GLY A 37 2.02 -19.76 -7.48
C GLY A 37 2.43 -20.76 -8.55
N ALA A 38 1.76 -21.93 -8.63
CA ALA A 38 2.00 -22.91 -9.69
C ALA A 38 1.53 -22.44 -11.08
N SER A 39 0.76 -21.35 -11.17
CA SER A 39 0.25 -20.83 -12.44
C SER A 39 0.28 -19.31 -12.48
N LEU A 40 0.99 -18.75 -13.45
CA LEU A 40 1.02 -17.31 -13.71
C LEU A 40 -0.40 -16.75 -13.93
N ARG A 41 -1.31 -17.54 -14.51
CA ARG A 41 -2.72 -17.15 -14.66
C ARG A 41 -3.41 -16.95 -13.31
N HIS A 42 -3.20 -17.85 -12.34
CA HIS A 42 -3.79 -17.69 -11.01
C HIS A 42 -3.20 -16.49 -10.27
N VAL A 43 -1.88 -16.26 -10.40
CA VAL A 43 -1.23 -15.06 -9.85
C VAL A 43 -1.82 -13.78 -10.47
N ALA A 44 -2.04 -13.76 -11.78
CA ALA A 44 -2.64 -12.62 -12.48
C ALA A 44 -4.09 -12.36 -12.05
N LEU A 45 -4.89 -13.42 -11.86
CA LEU A 45 -6.25 -13.30 -11.33
C LEU A 45 -6.24 -12.77 -9.90
N LEU A 46 -5.42 -13.33 -9.02
CA LEU A 46 -5.25 -12.84 -7.64
C LEU A 46 -4.87 -11.35 -7.61
N TRP A 47 -3.93 -10.94 -8.46
CA TRP A 47 -3.53 -9.53 -8.55
C TRP A 47 -4.67 -8.64 -9.08
N THR A 48 -5.42 -9.12 -10.06
CA THR A 48 -6.57 -8.40 -10.61
C THR A 48 -7.64 -8.17 -9.55
N GLU A 49 -8.05 -9.22 -8.83
CA GLU A 49 -9.01 -9.12 -7.72
C GLU A 49 -8.49 -8.20 -6.62
N PHE A 50 -7.21 -8.31 -6.25
CA PHE A 50 -6.59 -7.45 -5.27
C PHE A 50 -6.68 -5.96 -5.65
N VAL A 51 -6.37 -5.62 -6.90
CA VAL A 51 -6.44 -4.22 -7.39
C VAL A 51 -7.90 -3.74 -7.44
N SER A 52 -8.84 -4.59 -7.84
CA SER A 52 -10.27 -4.27 -7.84
C SER A 52 -10.79 -3.97 -6.44
N GLU A 53 -10.45 -4.81 -5.44
CA GLU A 53 -10.79 -4.58 -4.04
C GLU A 53 -10.17 -3.28 -3.51
N VAL A 54 -8.88 -3.04 -3.79
CA VAL A 54 -8.20 -1.80 -3.38
C VAL A 54 -8.89 -0.56 -3.95
N ARG A 55 -9.34 -0.62 -5.20
CA ARG A 55 -10.13 0.44 -5.83
C ARG A 55 -11.47 0.62 -5.13
N TRP A 56 -12.18 -0.47 -4.82
CA TRP A 56 -13.44 -0.41 -4.09
C TRP A 56 -13.26 0.27 -2.73
N PHE A 57 -12.23 -0.09 -1.95
CA PHE A 57 -11.92 0.58 -0.68
C PHE A 57 -11.69 2.09 -0.86
N TRP A 58 -10.96 2.50 -1.91
CA TRP A 58 -10.81 3.91 -2.25
C TRP A 58 -12.15 4.57 -2.57
N GLU A 59 -13.01 3.96 -3.38
CA GLU A 59 -14.30 4.50 -3.77
C GLU A 59 -15.23 4.67 -2.56
N GLN A 60 -15.34 3.64 -1.72
CA GLN A 60 -16.08 3.71 -0.45
C GLN A 60 -15.42 4.63 0.59
N GLY A 61 -14.20 5.06 0.30
CA GLY A 61 -13.37 5.82 1.22
C GLY A 61 -13.04 5.03 2.47
N ILE A 62 -13.09 3.71 2.49
CA ILE A 62 -12.78 2.89 3.67
C ILE A 62 -11.27 2.62 3.71
N PRO A 63 -10.58 2.83 4.85
CA PRO A 63 -9.17 2.47 4.96
C PRO A 63 -8.97 0.98 4.67
N LEU A 64 -7.93 0.66 3.91
CA LEU A 64 -7.52 -0.71 3.64
C LEU A 64 -7.18 -1.43 4.95
N PRO A 65 -7.57 -2.71 5.08
CA PRO A 65 -7.28 -3.51 6.25
C PRO A 65 -5.78 -3.87 6.33
N ARG A 66 -5.30 -4.19 7.54
CA ARG A 66 -3.92 -4.68 7.80
C ARG A 66 -2.82 -3.73 7.31
N LEU A 67 -3.08 -2.43 7.46
CA LEU A 67 -2.11 -1.35 7.38
C LEU A 67 -2.09 -0.60 8.73
N PRO A 68 -1.03 0.17 9.02
CA PRO A 68 -0.99 1.02 10.21
C PRO A 68 -2.24 1.90 10.31
N ALA A 69 -2.79 2.00 11.51
CA ALA A 69 -3.96 2.81 11.81
C ALA A 69 -3.65 4.29 11.52
N VAL A 70 -4.49 4.95 10.70
CA VAL A 70 -4.24 6.30 10.15
C VAL A 70 -4.59 7.43 11.15
N ASP A 71 -5.18 7.03 12.27
CA ASP A 71 -5.75 7.83 13.35
C ASP A 71 -4.74 8.13 14.47
N GLY A 72 -3.58 7.45 14.49
CA GLY A 72 -2.44 7.76 15.36
C GLY A 72 -1.29 8.48 14.64
N GLU A 73 -0.32 8.98 15.41
CA GLU A 73 0.96 9.54 14.91
C GLU A 73 1.64 8.61 13.89
N ALA A 74 1.62 7.30 14.15
CA ALA A 74 2.20 6.25 13.30
C ALA A 74 1.51 6.07 11.93
N GLY A 75 0.33 6.66 11.74
CA GLY A 75 -0.47 6.55 10.51
C GLY A 75 -0.33 7.72 9.54
N ARG A 76 0.46 8.73 9.91
CA ARG A 76 0.65 9.95 9.10
C ARG A 76 1.74 9.81 8.04
N ASP A 77 2.68 8.90 8.26
CA ASP A 77 3.87 8.73 7.44
C ASP A 77 3.94 7.35 6.78
N VAL A 78 4.67 7.29 5.67
CA VAL A 78 4.93 6.06 4.93
C VAL A 78 6.25 5.45 5.43
N ASP A 79 6.24 4.16 5.75
CA ASP A 79 7.46 3.45 6.16
C ASP A 79 8.34 3.15 4.93
N LEU A 80 9.36 3.99 4.73
CA LEU A 80 10.28 3.89 3.60
C LEU A 80 11.23 2.68 3.68
N SER A 81 11.24 1.94 4.80
CA SER A 81 11.99 0.68 4.92
C SER A 81 11.26 -0.50 4.25
N CYS A 82 9.96 -0.37 4.00
CA CYS A 82 9.11 -1.39 3.38
C CYS A 82 9.23 -1.43 1.84
N CYS A 83 8.65 -2.46 1.21
CA CYS A 83 8.56 -2.55 -0.26
C CYS A 83 7.66 -1.44 -0.85
N LEU A 84 7.91 -1.04 -2.11
CA LEU A 84 7.20 0.06 -2.77
C LEU A 84 5.68 -0.15 -2.85
N ILE A 85 5.21 -1.39 -3.01
CA ILE A 85 3.77 -1.67 -3.06
C ILE A 85 3.15 -1.43 -1.68
N HIS A 86 3.79 -1.88 -0.60
CA HIS A 86 3.32 -1.61 0.76
C HIS A 86 3.30 -0.11 1.06
N GLN A 87 4.33 0.62 0.65
CA GLN A 87 4.39 2.08 0.77
C GLN A 87 3.22 2.78 0.05
N LYS A 88 2.87 2.33 -1.17
CA LYS A 88 1.73 2.86 -1.92
C LYS A 88 0.39 2.56 -1.23
N LEU A 89 0.25 1.39 -0.62
CA LEU A 89 -0.96 1.04 0.15
C LEU A 89 -1.09 1.93 1.40
N GLN A 90 0.02 2.19 2.12
CA GLN A 90 0.03 3.14 3.24
C GLN A 90 -0.37 4.56 2.78
N LEU A 91 0.20 5.03 1.67
CA LEU A 91 -0.13 6.33 1.09
C LEU A 91 -1.61 6.42 0.70
N LEU A 92 -2.17 5.34 0.14
CA LEU A 92 -3.58 5.29 -0.21
C LEU A 92 -4.47 5.46 1.03
N ASN A 93 -4.16 4.80 2.14
CA ASN A 93 -4.86 5.00 3.42
C ASN A 93 -4.79 6.44 3.93
N ILE A 94 -3.63 7.09 3.80
CA ILE A 94 -3.47 8.52 4.12
C ILE A 94 -4.35 9.39 3.23
N CYS A 95 -4.38 9.12 1.92
CA CYS A 95 -5.20 9.85 0.96
C CYS A 95 -6.70 9.67 1.25
N ILE A 96 -7.14 8.46 1.57
CA ILE A 96 -8.53 8.16 1.96
C ILE A 96 -8.94 9.00 3.17
N ARG A 97 -8.10 9.03 4.22
CA ARG A 97 -8.36 9.84 5.41
C ARG A 97 -8.46 11.32 5.07
N ARG A 98 -7.53 11.85 4.26
CA ARG A 98 -7.56 13.25 3.84
C ARG A 98 -8.83 13.60 3.06
N ARG A 99 -9.27 12.71 2.16
CA ARG A 99 -10.52 12.89 1.41
C ARG A 99 -11.73 12.96 2.34
N ARG A 100 -11.83 12.06 3.33
CA ARG A 100 -12.89 12.07 4.34
C ARG A 100 -12.91 13.36 5.15
N LEU A 101 -11.75 13.82 5.61
CA LEU A 101 -11.66 15.06 6.40
C LEU A 101 -12.14 16.27 5.58
N ALA A 102 -11.77 16.33 4.30
CA ALA A 102 -12.22 17.38 3.38
C ALA A 102 -13.73 17.31 3.08
N GLU A 103 -14.33 16.12 3.07
CA GLU A 103 -15.79 15.95 2.93
C GLU A 103 -16.57 16.40 4.17
N THR A 104 -15.95 16.30 5.36
CA THR A 104 -16.57 16.69 6.64
C THR A 104 -16.27 18.12 7.06
N ASP A 105 -15.40 18.83 6.34
CA ASP A 105 -15.05 20.21 6.65
C ASP A 105 -16.07 21.18 6.02
N PRO A 106 -16.97 21.80 6.80
CA PRO A 106 -18.01 22.68 6.29
C PRO A 106 -17.45 24.00 5.73
N SER A 107 -16.16 24.29 5.91
CA SER A 107 -15.53 25.49 5.33
C SER A 107 -15.09 25.31 3.88
N ILE A 108 -15.05 24.07 3.38
CA ILE A 108 -14.81 23.79 1.97
C ILE A 108 -16.17 23.82 1.25
N ASP A 109 -16.59 25.02 0.85
CA ASP A 109 -17.65 25.18 -0.14
C ASP A 109 -17.19 24.49 -1.43
N ARG A 110 -17.73 23.28 -1.68
CA ARG A 110 -17.62 22.65 -2.99
C ARG A 110 -18.48 23.47 -3.95
N ALA A 111 -17.87 24.49 -4.55
CA ALA A 111 -18.37 25.14 -5.76
C ALA A 111 -18.35 24.13 -6.92
N THR A 112 -19.21 23.13 -6.85
CA THR A 112 -19.53 22.17 -7.90
C THR A 112 -21.04 22.05 -7.96
N HIS A 113 -21.70 23.18 -8.21
CA HIS A 113 -23.10 23.20 -8.59
C HIS A 113 -23.45 24.47 -9.37
N GLU A 114 -22.69 24.77 -10.43
CA GLU A 114 -23.14 25.74 -11.43
C GLU A 114 -22.41 25.44 -12.74
N PHE A 115 -23.03 24.60 -13.58
CA PHE A 115 -23.00 24.56 -15.05
C PHE A 115 -23.67 23.24 -15.48
N ASP A 116 -24.98 23.14 -15.23
CA ASP A 116 -25.92 22.38 -16.07
C ASP A 116 -27.28 23.09 -16.00
#